data_AF-A0A447RX03-F1
#
_entry.id   AF-A0A447RX03-F1
#
_cell.length_a   1.000
_cell.length_b   1.000
_cell.length_c   1.000
_cell.angle_alpha   90.00
_cell.angle_beta   90.00
_cell.angle_gamma   90.00
#
_symmetry.space_group_name_H-M   'P 1'
#
loop_
_entity.id
_entity.type
_entity.pdbx_description
1 polymer ?
#
loop_
_entity_poly.entity_id
_entity_poly.type
_entity_poly.pdbx_seq_one_letter_code
_entity_poly.pdbx_strand_id
1 'polypeptide(L)'
;MGGLAGVPPLWILAVFVAGVWLMRAAGCVVNDYADRKFDGHVKRTARRPLPSGDVTEKEARTLFIVLVLLSFLLVLTLNTMTILLSVAALALAWVYPFMKRYTHLPQVVLGAAFGWSIPMAFSAVSESLPLSCWLMFLANISVGGGLRYPVCDGGSR
;
A
#
# COMPACT_ATOMS: atom_id res chain seq x y z
N MET A 1 11.68 -29.70 -19.28
CA MET A 1 10.52 -28.90 -18.87
C MET A 1 10.90 -27.43 -18.97
N GLY A 2 10.73 -26.85 -20.15
CA GLY A 2 11.07 -25.45 -20.43
C GLY A 2 9.88 -24.56 -20.14
N GLY A 3 10.00 -23.70 -19.13
CA GLY A 3 9.10 -22.54 -18.99
C GLY A 3 9.47 -21.50 -20.03
N LEU A 4 8.47 -20.84 -20.62
CA LEU A 4 8.64 -19.69 -21.52
C LEU A 4 9.62 -18.69 -20.89
N ALA A 5 10.73 -18.42 -21.59
CA ALA A 5 11.78 -17.51 -21.12
C ALA A 5 11.17 -16.14 -20.77
N GLY A 6 11.09 -15.83 -19.48
CA GLY A 6 10.59 -14.54 -18.97
C GLY A 6 9.26 -14.58 -18.23
N VAL A 7 8.56 -15.72 -18.13
CA VAL A 7 7.34 -15.80 -17.31
C VAL A 7 7.70 -16.23 -15.89
N PRO A 8 7.35 -15.44 -14.85
CA PRO A 8 7.61 -15.83 -13.47
C PRO A 8 6.79 -17.08 -13.11
N PRO A 9 7.25 -17.90 -12.14
CA PRO A 9 6.49 -19.04 -11.64
C PRO A 9 5.04 -18.62 -11.31
N LEU A 10 4.06 -19.39 -11.82
CA LEU A 10 2.64 -19.05 -11.68
C LEU A 10 2.21 -18.87 -10.23
N TRP A 11 2.85 -19.60 -9.31
CA TRP A 11 2.66 -19.43 -7.88
C TRP A 11 3.04 -18.03 -7.38
N ILE A 12 4.22 -17.54 -7.76
CA ILE A 12 4.68 -16.19 -7.39
C ILE A 12 3.72 -15.15 -7.96
N LEU A 13 3.30 -15.31 -9.22
CA LEU A 13 2.32 -14.43 -9.83
C LEU A 13 1.00 -14.40 -9.04
N ALA A 14 0.46 -15.57 -8.66
CA ALA A 14 -0.76 -15.67 -7.87
C ALA A 14 -0.62 -15.01 -6.49
N VAL A 15 0.51 -15.25 -5.81
CA VAL A 15 0.82 -14.63 -4.50
C VAL A 15 0.88 -13.11 -4.61
N PHE A 16 1.53 -12.56 -5.62
CA PHE A 16 1.60 -11.10 -5.81
C PHE A 16 0.25 -10.48 -6.19
N VAL A 17 -0.52 -11.13 -7.07
CA VAL A 17 -1.86 -10.64 -7.44
C VAL A 17 -2.80 -10.63 -6.23
N ALA A 18 -2.88 -11.74 -5.49
CA ALA A 18 -3.70 -11.84 -4.30
C ALA A 18 -3.21 -10.87 -3.20
N GLY A 19 -1.89 -10.80 -2.99
CA GLY A 19 -1.27 -9.91 -2.01
C GLY A 19 -1.52 -8.44 -2.30
N VAL A 20 -1.42 -8.01 -3.56
CA VAL A 20 -1.77 -6.63 -3.98
C VAL A 20 -3.24 -6.37 -3.71
N TRP A 21 -4.14 -7.28 -4.07
CA TRP A 21 -5.57 -7.06 -3.88
C TRP A 21 -5.94 -6.91 -2.39
N LEU A 22 -5.42 -7.79 -1.54
CA LEU A 22 -5.61 -7.74 -0.09
C LEU A 22 -4.97 -6.49 0.54
N MET A 23 -3.74 -6.14 0.17
CA MET A 23 -3.05 -4.97 0.71
C MET A 23 -3.64 -3.64 0.25
N ARG A 24 -4.23 -3.59 -0.96
CA ARG A 24 -5.00 -2.42 -1.40
C ARG A 24 -6.26 -2.25 -0.57
N ALA A 25 -7.00 -3.33 -0.33
CA ALA A 25 -8.16 -3.29 0.56
C ALA A 25 -7.76 -2.85 1.99
N ALA A 26 -6.69 -3.42 2.56
CA ALA A 26 -6.19 -3.05 3.88
C ALA A 26 -5.76 -1.58 3.94
N GLY A 27 -5.08 -1.09 2.89
CA GLY A 27 -4.68 0.31 2.74
C GLY A 27 -5.88 1.28 2.73
N CYS A 28 -6.95 0.93 2.02
CA CYS A 28 -8.19 1.71 2.02
C CYS A 28 -8.83 1.74 3.43
N VAL A 29 -8.93 0.59 4.09
CA VAL A 29 -9.53 0.48 5.43
C VAL A 29 -8.76 1.31 6.46
N VAL A 30 -7.42 1.20 6.50
CA VAL A 30 -6.61 1.98 7.44
C VAL A 30 -6.59 3.47 7.11
N ASN A 31 -6.64 3.84 5.82
CA ASN A 31 -6.73 5.24 5.42
C ASN A 31 -8.05 5.85 5.90
N ASP A 32 -9.18 5.19 5.66
CA ASP A 32 -10.49 5.68 6.11
C ASP A 32 -10.58 5.68 7.65
N TYR A 33 -9.98 4.68 8.32
CA TYR A 33 -9.89 4.66 9.79
C TYR A 33 -9.08 5.84 10.35
N ALA A 34 -7.97 6.21 9.70
CA ALA A 34 -7.13 7.34 10.09
C ALA A 34 -7.80 8.69 9.81
N ASP A 35 -8.59 8.77 8.74
CA ASP A 35 -9.26 9.99 8.29
C ASP A 35 -10.66 10.19 8.92
N ARG A 36 -11.21 9.20 9.63
CA ARG A 36 -12.60 9.20 10.16
C ARG A 36 -13.03 10.48 10.89
N LYS A 37 -12.14 11.08 11.69
CA LYS A 37 -12.44 12.30 12.45
C LYS A 37 -12.44 13.54 11.56
N PHE A 38 -11.66 13.52 10.49
CA PHE A 38 -11.54 14.63 9.55
C PHE A 38 -12.62 14.55 8.48
N ASP A 39 -12.89 13.35 7.95
CA ASP A 39 -13.84 13.11 6.86
C ASP A 39 -15.28 13.52 7.23
N GLY A 40 -15.67 13.41 8.51
CA GLY A 40 -16.98 13.88 8.98
C GLY A 40 -17.20 15.40 8.85
N HIS A 41 -16.12 16.19 8.78
CA HIS A 41 -16.19 17.65 8.65
C HIS A 41 -16.14 18.14 7.19
N VAL A 42 -15.94 17.23 6.24
CA VAL A 42 -15.79 17.55 4.81
C VAL A 42 -17.03 17.10 4.05
N LYS A 43 -17.76 18.04 3.43
CA LYS A 43 -19.02 17.76 2.70
C LYS A 43 -18.93 16.57 1.73
N ARG A 44 -17.77 16.39 1.08
CA ARG A 44 -17.52 15.29 0.12
C ARG A 44 -17.37 13.92 0.79
N THR A 45 -16.75 13.84 1.97
CA THR A 45 -16.41 12.57 2.63
C THR A 45 -17.24 12.30 3.88
N ALA A 46 -18.16 13.19 4.26
CA ALA A 46 -19.08 13.02 5.38
C ALA A 46 -19.97 11.77 5.27
N ARG A 47 -20.28 11.32 4.04
CA ARG A 47 -21.08 10.11 3.77
C ARG A 47 -20.26 8.80 3.72
N ARG A 48 -18.97 8.83 4.08
CA ARG A 48 -18.17 7.60 4.12
C ARG A 48 -18.67 6.69 5.26
N PRO A 49 -18.52 5.36 5.12
CA PRO A 49 -19.12 4.40 6.07
C PRO A 49 -18.70 4.61 7.53
N LEU A 50 -17.44 4.99 7.77
CA LEU A 50 -16.91 5.25 9.11
C LEU A 50 -17.44 6.58 9.72
N PRO A 51 -17.33 7.75 9.04
CA PRO A 51 -17.94 9.00 9.52
C PRO A 51 -19.47 8.97 9.67
N SER A 52 -20.17 8.22 8.80
CA SER A 52 -21.64 8.09 8.83
C SER A 52 -22.15 7.11 9.89
N GLY A 53 -21.27 6.28 10.47
CA GLY A 53 -21.63 5.29 11.48
C GLY A 53 -22.18 3.97 10.92
N ASP A 54 -22.17 3.79 9.60
CA ASP A 54 -22.58 2.54 8.93
C ASP A 54 -21.62 1.37 9.25
N VAL A 55 -20.36 1.70 9.56
CA VAL A 55 -19.34 0.74 9.99
C VAL A 55 -18.69 1.24 11.28
N THR A 56 -18.57 0.35 12.26
CA THR A 56 -17.92 0.67 13.54
C THR A 56 -16.40 0.67 13.44
N GLU A 57 -15.75 1.43 14.32
CA GLU A 57 -14.28 1.43 14.44
C GLU A 57 -13.70 0.03 14.71
N LYS A 58 -14.46 -0.81 15.44
CA LYS A 58 -14.07 -2.19 15.75
C LYS A 58 -14.09 -3.06 14.50
N GLU A 59 -15.14 -2.98 13.68
CA GLU A 59 -15.25 -3.74 12.43
C GLU A 59 -14.14 -3.37 11.44
N ALA A 60 -13.87 -2.06 11.26
CA ALA A 60 -12.78 -1.61 10.41
C ALA A 60 -11.41 -2.12 10.89
N ARG A 61 -11.14 -2.07 12.20
CA ARG A 61 -9.90 -2.60 12.77
C ARG A 61 -9.77 -4.12 12.59
N THR A 62 -10.85 -4.87 12.83
CA THR A 62 -10.86 -6.32 12.64
C THR A 62 -10.63 -6.69 11.18
N LEU A 63 -11.33 -6.03 10.24
CA LEU A 63 -11.14 -6.24 8.81
C LEU A 63 -9.68 -5.96 8.39
N PHE A 64 -9.12 -4.84 8.86
CA PHE A 64 -7.71 -4.52 8.61
C PHE A 64 -6.76 -5.61 9.09
N ILE A 65 -6.94 -6.09 10.33
CA ILE A 65 -6.09 -7.16 10.89
C ILE A 65 -6.21 -8.45 10.06
N VAL A 66 -7.42 -8.85 9.69
CA VAL A 66 -7.65 -10.06 8.88
C VAL A 66 -6.97 -9.95 7.52
N LEU A 67 -7.14 -8.83 6.82
CA LEU A 67 -6.53 -8.61 5.51
C LEU A 67 -4.99 -8.62 5.60
N VAL A 68 -4.42 -7.99 6.63
CA VAL A 68 -2.97 -7.99 6.85
C VAL A 68 -2.44 -9.39 7.17
N LEU A 69 -3.14 -10.15 8.01
CA LEU A 69 -2.78 -11.53 8.34
C LEU A 69 -2.83 -12.44 7.11
N LEU A 70 -3.88 -12.34 6.29
CA LEU A 70 -3.99 -13.13 5.04
C LEU A 70 -2.85 -12.82 4.08
N SER A 71 -2.52 -11.55 3.87
CA SER A 71 -1.37 -11.17 3.05
C SER A 71 -0.03 -11.61 3.65
N PHE A 72 0.11 -11.59 4.97
CA PHE A 72 1.32 -12.08 5.63
C PHE A 72 1.49 -13.59 5.41
N LEU A 73 0.42 -14.38 5.53
CA LEU A 73 0.42 -15.81 5.23
C LEU A 73 0.84 -16.09 3.78
N LEU A 74 0.41 -15.26 2.82
CA LEU A 74 0.86 -15.36 1.43
C LEU A 74 2.38 -15.11 1.30
N VAL A 75 2.90 -14.07 1.94
CA VAL A 75 4.33 -13.73 1.87
C VAL A 75 5.22 -14.79 2.52
N LEU A 76 4.75 -15.49 3.56
CA LEU A 76 5.47 -16.60 4.19
C LEU A 76 5.73 -17.77 3.24
N THR A 77 5.05 -17.83 2.10
CA THR A 77 5.27 -18.85 1.06
C THR A 77 6.40 -18.50 0.08
N LEU A 78 7.04 -17.34 0.25
CA LEU A 78 8.14 -16.84 -0.57
C LEU A 78 9.49 -16.98 0.16
N ASN A 79 10.57 -16.56 -0.49
CA ASN A 79 11.91 -16.60 0.10
C ASN A 79 12.10 -15.59 1.25
N THR A 80 13.11 -15.85 2.09
CA THR A 80 13.46 -15.03 3.25
C THR A 80 13.70 -13.57 2.90
N MET A 81 14.32 -13.29 1.75
CA MET A 81 14.59 -11.93 1.29
C MET A 81 13.28 -11.15 1.07
N THR A 82 12.30 -11.77 0.42
CA THR A 82 10.97 -11.17 0.19
C THR A 82 10.22 -10.97 1.50
N ILE A 83 10.34 -11.92 2.44
CA ILE A 83 9.75 -11.81 3.79
C ILE A 83 10.34 -10.60 4.53
N LEU A 84 11.67 -10.43 4.53
CA LEU A 84 12.32 -9.27 5.16
C LEU A 84 11.89 -7.95 4.51
N LEU A 85 11.80 -7.91 3.18
CA LEU A 85 11.32 -6.74 2.45
C LEU A 85 9.85 -6.41 2.76
N SER A 86 9.02 -7.41 3.05
CA SER A 86 7.62 -7.17 3.44
C SER A 86 7.49 -6.43 4.77
N VAL A 87 8.42 -6.65 5.71
CA VAL A 87 8.47 -5.90 6.98
C VAL A 87 8.79 -4.42 6.71
N ALA A 88 9.74 -4.14 5.81
CA ALA A 88 10.02 -2.78 5.36
C ALA A 88 8.80 -2.14 4.65
N ALA A 89 8.07 -2.93 3.84
CA ALA A 89 6.84 -2.49 3.19
C ALA A 89 5.77 -2.07 4.22
N LEU A 90 5.58 -2.89 5.25
CA LEU A 90 4.63 -2.64 6.32
C LEU A 90 5.01 -1.39 7.12
N ALA A 91 6.30 -1.21 7.43
CA ALA A 91 6.79 0.00 8.09
C ALA A 91 6.52 1.26 7.24
N LEU A 92 6.78 1.19 5.93
CA LEU A 92 6.53 2.30 5.01
C LEU A 92 5.03 2.64 4.91
N ALA A 93 4.17 1.62 4.82
CA ALA A 93 2.72 1.78 4.84
C ALA A 93 2.22 2.39 6.16
N TRP A 94 2.84 2.04 7.29
CA TRP A 94 2.51 2.60 8.59
C TRP A 94 2.95 4.05 8.75
N VAL A 95 4.05 4.45 8.12
CA VAL A 95 4.54 5.85 8.12
C VAL A 95 3.64 6.77 7.28
N TYR A 96 3.05 6.28 6.19
CA TYR A 96 2.26 7.10 5.26
C TYR A 96 1.16 7.97 5.91
N PRO A 97 0.26 7.44 6.77
CA PRO A 97 -0.78 8.25 7.41
C PRO A 97 -0.25 9.44 8.22
N PHE A 98 0.94 9.30 8.80
CA PHE A 98 1.59 10.38 9.55
C PHE A 98 2.17 11.45 8.60
N MET A 99 2.70 11.04 7.45
CA MET A 99 3.30 11.95 6.47
C MET A 99 2.30 12.94 5.86
N LYS A 100 0.99 12.60 5.86
CA LYS A 100 -0.11 13.54 5.54
C LYS A 100 -0.13 14.78 6.43
N ARG A 101 0.46 14.72 7.64
CA ARG A 101 0.43 15.79 8.64
C ARG A 101 1.73 16.58 8.73
N TYR A 102 2.85 16.02 8.27
CA TYR A 102 4.18 16.62 8.40
C TYR A 102 4.79 17.08 7.09
N THR A 103 4.26 16.64 5.93
CA THR A 103 4.88 16.94 4.64
C THR A 103 3.88 17.46 3.62
N HIS A 104 4.38 18.30 2.70
CA HIS A 104 3.63 18.72 1.51
C HIS A 104 3.68 17.70 0.36
N LEU A 105 4.43 16.61 0.55
CA LEU A 105 4.63 15.55 -0.44
C LEU A 105 4.20 14.15 0.06
N PRO A 106 3.01 13.95 0.68
CA PRO A 106 2.58 12.62 1.10
C PRO A 106 2.45 11.63 -0.07
N GLN A 107 2.34 12.12 -1.31
CA GLN A 107 2.23 11.27 -2.51
C GLN A 107 3.54 10.55 -2.81
N VAL A 108 4.68 11.13 -2.45
CA VAL A 108 5.98 10.46 -2.61
C VAL A 108 6.04 9.23 -1.71
N VAL A 109 5.59 9.38 -0.46
CA VAL A 109 5.55 8.27 0.51
C VAL A 109 4.52 7.22 0.11
N LEU A 110 3.36 7.65 -0.40
CA LEU A 110 2.34 6.75 -0.93
C LEU A 110 2.84 5.97 -2.15
N GLY A 111 3.49 6.67 -3.08
CA GLY A 111 4.12 6.10 -4.27
C GLY A 111 5.23 5.11 -3.91
N ALA A 112 6.02 5.42 -2.88
CA ALA A 112 7.02 4.51 -2.34
C ALA A 112 6.38 3.26 -1.70
N ALA A 113 5.32 3.44 -0.90
CA ALA A 113 4.60 2.33 -0.28
C ALA A 113 4.02 1.35 -1.31
N PHE A 114 3.39 1.87 -2.38
CA PHE A 114 2.86 1.02 -3.45
C PHE A 114 3.94 0.47 -4.38
N GLY A 115 4.96 1.28 -4.68
CA GLY A 115 6.10 0.90 -5.50
C GLY A 115 6.98 -0.18 -4.87
N TRP A 116 6.89 -0.38 -3.55
CA TRP A 116 7.68 -1.39 -2.83
C TRP A 116 7.40 -2.83 -3.29
N SER A 117 6.29 -3.05 -3.99
CA SER A 117 6.03 -4.31 -4.70
C SER A 117 7.11 -4.66 -5.74
N ILE A 118 7.81 -3.67 -6.30
CA ILE A 118 8.90 -3.87 -7.29
C ILE A 118 10.08 -4.63 -6.66
N PRO A 119 10.77 -4.14 -5.62
CA PRO A 119 11.86 -4.89 -4.99
C PRO A 119 11.40 -6.24 -4.41
N MET A 120 10.16 -6.32 -3.91
CA MET A 120 9.60 -7.60 -3.48
C MET A 120 9.47 -8.59 -4.66
N ALA A 121 9.00 -8.17 -5.83
CA ALA A 121 8.88 -9.05 -6.99
C ALA A 121 10.25 -9.49 -7.54
N PHE A 122 11.23 -8.58 -7.58
CA PHE A 122 12.61 -8.90 -7.98
C PHE A 122 13.26 -9.91 -7.04
N SER A 123 13.13 -9.71 -5.72
CA SER A 123 13.65 -10.65 -4.73
C SER A 123 12.92 -12.00 -4.76
N ALA A 124 11.62 -12.04 -5.02
CA ALA A 124 10.84 -13.28 -5.09
C ALA A 124 11.30 -14.21 -6.22
N VAL A 125 11.71 -13.66 -7.37
CA VAL A 125 12.09 -14.43 -8.56
C VAL A 125 13.60 -14.66 -8.64
N SER A 126 14.40 -13.63 -8.34
CA SER A 126 15.84 -13.63 -8.64
C SER A 126 16.73 -13.57 -7.40
N GLU A 127 16.14 -13.50 -6.19
CA GLU A 127 16.84 -13.36 -4.90
C GLU A 127 17.95 -12.29 -4.90
N SER A 128 17.75 -11.26 -5.72
CA SER A 128 18.72 -10.19 -5.96
C SER A 128 17.99 -8.88 -6.22
N LEU A 129 18.63 -7.78 -5.87
CA LEU A 129 18.13 -6.43 -6.07
C LEU A 129 19.12 -5.65 -6.95
N PRO A 130 19.18 -5.95 -8.26
CA PRO A 130 20.06 -5.24 -9.18
C PRO A 130 19.71 -3.75 -9.27
N LEU A 131 20.62 -2.94 -9.81
CA LEU A 131 20.40 -1.50 -9.97
C LEU A 131 19.11 -1.19 -10.77
N SER A 132 18.77 -2.02 -11.76
CA SER A 132 17.53 -1.89 -12.54
C SER A 132 16.26 -1.92 -11.67
N CYS A 133 16.24 -2.73 -10.61
CA CYS A 133 15.13 -2.78 -9.65
C CYS A 133 14.92 -1.41 -8.98
N TRP A 134 16.00 -0.81 -8.48
CA TRP A 134 15.94 0.50 -7.83
C TRP A 134 15.62 1.62 -8.80
N LEU A 135 16.09 1.55 -10.04
CA LEU A 135 15.72 2.50 -11.09
C LEU A 135 14.23 2.43 -11.42
N MET A 136 13.65 1.22 -11.52
CA MET A 136 12.19 1.06 -11.71
C MET A 136 11.40 1.59 -10.51
N PHE A 137 11.88 1.33 -9.29
CA PHE A 137 11.26 1.86 -8.07
C PHE A 137 11.27 3.39 -8.03
N LEU A 138 12.40 4.02 -8.34
CA LEU A 138 12.53 5.47 -8.41
C LEU A 138 11.65 6.06 -9.52
N ALA A 139 11.62 5.43 -10.70
CA ALA A 139 10.77 5.84 -11.81
C ALA A 139 9.27 5.81 -11.43
N ASN A 140 8.84 4.77 -10.70
CA ASN A 140 7.48 4.67 -10.19
C ASN A 140 7.14 5.83 -9.22
N ILE A 141 8.06 6.18 -8.33
CA ILE A 141 7.87 7.30 -7.39
C ILE A 141 7.82 8.63 -8.13
N SER A 142 8.70 8.84 -9.11
CA SER A 142 8.77 10.12 -9.84
C SER A 142 7.50 10.42 -10.64
N VAL A 143 6.84 9.40 -11.18
CA VAL A 143 5.53 9.55 -11.87
C VAL A 143 4.42 9.85 -10.86
N GLY A 144 4.43 9.21 -9.68
CA GLY A 144 3.47 9.49 -8.60
C GLY A 144 3.70 10.82 -7.87
N GLY A 145 4.91 11.39 -7.99
CA GLY A 145 5.31 12.67 -7.39
C GLY A 145 4.74 13.92 -8.06
N GLY A 146 3.84 13.75 -9.04
CA GLY A 146 3.13 14.84 -9.72
C GLY A 146 2.26 15.68 -8.77
N LEU A 147 2.89 16.72 -8.22
CA LEU A 147 2.39 18.07 -7.95
C LEU A 147 1.05 18.21 -7.21
N ARG A 148 1.18 18.67 -5.95
CA ARG A 148 0.16 19.26 -5.07
C ARG A 148 -0.92 18.27 -4.61
N TYR A 149 -0.88 17.90 -3.33
CA TYR A 149 -2.14 17.70 -2.62
C TYR A 149 -2.89 19.03 -2.69
N PRO A 150 -4.11 19.10 -3.28
CA PRO A 150 -4.99 20.19 -2.96
C PRO A 150 -5.29 20.04 -1.46
N VAL A 151 -4.57 20.80 -0.64
CA VAL A 151 -5.05 21.16 0.69
C VAL A 151 -6.44 21.71 0.44
N CYS A 152 -7.44 20.99 0.96
CA CYS A 152 -8.83 21.37 1.04
C CYS A 152 -9.10 22.80 0.54
N ASP A 153 -9.70 22.94 -0.65
CA ASP A 153 -10.54 24.09 -0.89
C ASP A 153 -11.68 24.00 0.12
N GLY A 154 -11.45 24.63 1.26
CA GLY A 154 -12.45 24.96 2.25
C GLY A 154 -13.43 25.92 1.60
N GLY A 155 -14.41 25.37 0.90
CA GLY A 155 -15.64 26.08 0.59
C GLY A 155 -16.37 26.40 1.89
N SER A 156 -16.02 27.53 2.51
CA SER A 156 -16.94 28.51 3.11
C SER A 156 -16.13 29.64 3.76
N ARG A 157 -15.86 30.69 2.99
CA ARG A 157 -16.20 32.07 3.38
C ARG A 157 -16.94 32.70 2.22
#